data_AF-A0AAD7T4J3-F1
#
_entry.id   AF-A0AAD7T4J3-F1
#
_cell.length_a   1.000
_cell.length_b   1.000
_cell.length_c   1.000
_cell.angle_alpha   90.00
_cell.angle_beta   90.00
_cell.angle_gamma   90.00
#
_symmetry.space_group_name_H-M   'P 1'
#
loop_
_entity.id
_entity.type
_entity.pdbx_description
1 polymer ?
#
loop_
_entity_poly.entity_id
_entity_poly.type
_entity_poly.pdbx_seq_one_letter_code
_entity_poly.pdbx_strand_id
1 'polypeptide(L)'
;AVDMDYPEGLERYKLFAKFLLEGQVCPKLKAHATCLLSSPSTMLKTWAKLQPRTEALLGALVRESADCRATLLSAWKNDDKYLLSAYCQWLPEAKHQEVAENWPPV
;
A
#
# COMPACT_ATOMS: atom_id res chain seq x y z
N ALA A 1 -1.21 25.39 12.60
CA ALA A 1 -1.14 24.06 11.98
C ALA A 1 -2.57 23.70 11.61
N VAL A 2 -2.86 23.53 10.33
CA VAL A 2 -4.20 23.13 9.90
C VAL A 2 -4.21 21.61 10.02
N ASP A 3 -4.84 21.09 11.08
CA ASP A 3 -5.26 19.69 11.08
C ASP A 3 -6.29 19.57 9.96
N MET A 4 -5.80 19.17 8.78
CA MET A 4 -6.67 18.71 7.71
C MET A 4 -7.27 17.40 8.20
N ASP A 5 -8.40 17.49 8.89
CA ASP A 5 -9.40 16.42 8.91
C ASP A 5 -9.82 16.20 7.45
N TYR A 6 -9.07 15.30 6.81
CA TYR A 6 -9.28 14.83 5.45
C TYR A 6 -10.61 14.06 5.40
N PRO A 7 -11.40 14.17 4.31
CA PRO A 7 -12.79 13.73 4.28
C PRO A 7 -13.01 12.27 4.71
N GLU A 8 -14.09 12.06 5.46
CA GLU A 8 -14.67 10.75 5.78
C GLU A 8 -14.65 9.85 4.53
N GLY A 9 -13.84 8.78 4.57
CA GLY A 9 -13.68 7.85 3.44
C GLY A 9 -12.25 7.36 3.24
N LEU A 10 -11.24 8.15 3.59
CA LEU A 10 -9.83 7.72 3.48
C LEU A 10 -9.44 6.64 4.49
N GLU A 11 -10.15 6.54 5.60
CA GLU A 11 -9.87 5.53 6.63
C GLU A 11 -9.95 4.12 6.07
N ARG A 12 -10.91 3.84 5.17
CA ARG A 12 -11.03 2.55 4.50
C ARG A 12 -9.78 2.21 3.68
N TYR A 13 -9.24 3.17 2.95
CA TYR A 13 -8.00 3.00 2.18
C TYR A 13 -6.78 2.82 3.07
N LYS A 14 -6.71 3.54 4.20
CA LYS A 14 -5.62 3.39 5.19
C LYS A 14 -5.64 1.99 5.81
N LEU A 15 -6.82 1.50 6.19
CA LEU A 15 -7.02 0.15 6.71
C LEU A 15 -6.67 -0.90 5.64
N PHE A 16 -7.15 -0.72 4.41
CA PHE A 16 -6.84 -1.61 3.31
C PHE A 16 -5.34 -1.66 3.02
N ALA A 17 -4.67 -0.52 2.97
CA ALA A 17 -3.22 -0.43 2.80
C ALA A 17 -2.46 -1.16 3.91
N LYS A 18 -2.88 -0.98 5.17
CA LYS A 18 -2.31 -1.73 6.30
C LYS A 18 -2.44 -3.23 6.09
N PHE A 19 -3.63 -3.72 5.76
CA PHE A 19 -3.88 -5.14 5.54
C PHE A 19 -3.13 -5.70 4.32
N LEU A 20 -2.93 -4.88 3.29
CA LEU A 20 -2.14 -5.22 2.11
C LEU A 20 -0.66 -5.40 2.48
N LEU A 21 -0.09 -4.46 3.23
CA LEU A 21 1.29 -4.53 3.73
C LEU A 21 1.52 -5.72 4.66
N GLU A 22 0.53 -6.06 5.50
CA GLU A 22 0.55 -7.24 6.36
C GLU A 22 0.40 -8.57 5.59
N GLY A 23 0.14 -8.53 4.27
CA GLY A 23 -0.10 -9.71 3.46
C GLY A 23 -1.44 -10.41 3.75
N GLN A 24 -2.38 -9.73 4.42
CA GLN A 24 -3.72 -10.26 4.67
C GLN A 24 -4.60 -10.24 3.40
N VAL A 25 -4.37 -9.24 2.52
CA VAL A 25 -5.08 -9.13 1.24
C VAL A 25 -4.52 -10.11 0.20
N CYS A 26 -3.18 -10.25 0.17
CA CYS A 26 -2.44 -11.11 -0.74
C CYS A 26 -1.45 -11.99 0.04
N PRO A 27 -1.70 -13.30 0.17
CA PRO A 27 -0.83 -14.19 0.94
C PRO A 27 0.63 -14.24 0.45
N LYS A 28 0.85 -14.02 -0.85
CA LYS A 28 2.20 -13.93 -1.45
C LYS A 28 3.03 -12.78 -0.85
N LEU A 29 2.38 -11.68 -0.45
CA LEU A 29 3.06 -10.53 0.17
C LEU A 29 3.41 -10.77 1.65
N LYS A 30 2.82 -11.79 2.28
CA LYS A 30 3.05 -12.10 3.70
C LYS A 30 4.51 -12.42 4.00
N ALA A 31 5.24 -13.01 3.05
CA ALA A 31 6.67 -13.27 3.17
C ALA A 31 7.51 -12.00 3.33
N HIS A 32 7.04 -10.88 2.77
CA HIS A 32 7.73 -9.59 2.83
C HIS A 32 7.26 -8.71 3.99
N ALA A 33 6.11 -9.02 4.62
CA ALA A 33 5.56 -8.26 5.74
C ALA A 33 6.52 -8.14 6.93
N THR A 34 7.39 -9.15 7.15
CA THR A 34 8.43 -9.12 8.19
C THR A 34 9.64 -8.27 7.84
N CYS A 35 9.83 -7.94 6.56
CA CYS A 35 10.96 -7.17 6.04
C CYS A 35 10.60 -5.70 5.77
N LEU A 36 9.41 -5.26 6.17
CA LEU A 36 8.99 -3.88 5.95
C LEU A 36 9.87 -2.92 6.75
N LEU A 37 10.30 -1.84 6.09
CA LEU A 37 11.11 -0.76 6.69
C LEU A 37 10.36 -0.04 7.82
N SER A 38 9.04 -0.21 7.92
CA SER A 38 8.23 0.31 9.01
C SER A 38 6.94 -0.47 9.19
N SER A 39 6.38 -0.35 10.40
CA SER A 39 5.15 -1.04 10.74
C SER A 39 3.98 -0.59 9.87
N PRO A 40 3.17 -1.53 9.34
CA PRO A 40 1.93 -1.23 8.61
C PRO A 40 0.97 -0.28 9.34
N SER A 41 0.97 -0.35 10.68
CA SER A 41 0.20 0.54 11.55
C SER A 41 0.53 2.03 11.37
N THR A 42 1.69 2.37 10.79
CA THR A 42 2.04 3.75 10.42
C THR A 42 1.05 4.33 9.40
N MET A 43 0.40 3.51 8.57
CA MET A 43 -0.70 3.98 7.70
C MET A 43 -1.87 4.58 8.48
N LEU A 44 -2.03 4.19 9.75
CA LEU A 44 -3.12 4.64 10.62
C LEU A 44 -2.71 5.80 11.54
N LYS A 45 -1.42 6.01 11.79
CA LYS A 45 -0.95 7.04 12.74
C LYS A 45 -0.73 8.38 12.04
N THR A 46 -1.39 9.41 12.56
CA THR A 46 -1.32 10.86 12.23
C THR A 46 -0.65 11.24 10.91
N TRP A 47 -1.49 11.54 9.91
CA TRP A 47 -1.09 11.94 8.55
C TRP A 47 -0.48 13.36 8.46
N ALA A 48 -0.52 14.16 9.53
CA ALA A 48 -0.01 15.54 9.53
C ALA A 48 1.51 15.68 9.34
N LYS A 49 2.28 14.57 9.35
CA LYS A 49 3.73 14.53 9.08
C LYS A 49 4.06 13.56 7.96
N LEU A 50 3.27 13.63 6.88
CA LEU A 50 3.16 12.55 5.93
C LEU A 50 4.51 12.09 5.36
N GLN A 51 4.86 10.83 5.60
CA GLN A 51 6.05 10.27 5.02
C GLN A 51 5.78 10.01 3.53
N PRO A 52 6.74 10.29 2.63
CA PRO A 52 6.52 10.12 1.19
C PRO A 52 6.03 8.71 0.83
N ARG A 53 6.46 7.68 1.57
CA ARG A 53 6.00 6.29 1.42
C ARG A 53 4.52 6.04 1.73
N THR A 54 3.98 6.71 2.75
CA THR A 54 2.56 6.55 3.12
C THR A 54 1.70 7.27 2.09
N GLU A 55 2.12 8.46 1.67
CA GLU A 55 1.46 9.26 0.63
C GLU A 55 1.40 8.52 -0.71
N ALA A 56 2.53 7.96 -1.16
CA ALA A 56 2.60 7.24 -2.42
C ALA A 56 1.63 6.05 -2.44
N LEU A 57 1.59 5.27 -1.36
CA LEU A 57 0.72 4.10 -1.25
C LEU A 57 -0.76 4.49 -1.17
N LEU A 58 -1.12 5.41 -0.28
CA LEU A 58 -2.53 5.83 -0.16
C LEU A 58 -3.00 6.56 -1.41
N GLY A 59 -2.19 7.46 -1.96
CA GLY A 59 -2.51 8.22 -3.17
C GLY A 59 -2.77 7.32 -4.37
N ALA A 60 -1.98 6.25 -4.52
CA ALA A 60 -2.24 5.24 -5.55
C ALA A 60 -3.57 4.52 -5.35
N LEU A 61 -3.88 4.11 -4.11
CA LEU A 61 -5.13 3.44 -3.77
C LEU A 61 -6.35 4.33 -4.00
N VAL A 62 -6.27 5.60 -3.59
CA VAL A 62 -7.37 6.57 -3.74
C VAL A 62 -7.61 6.92 -5.20
N ARG A 63 -6.55 7.10 -5.99
CA ARG A 63 -6.64 7.41 -7.43
C ARG A 63 -7.42 6.34 -8.19
N GLU A 64 -7.17 5.08 -7.88
CA GLU A 64 -7.81 3.94 -8.54
C GLU A 64 -9.07 3.45 -7.79
N SER A 65 -9.47 4.15 -6.72
CA SER A 65 -10.51 3.70 -5.79
C SER A 65 -10.34 2.23 -5.35
N ALA A 66 -9.08 1.80 -5.17
CA ALA A 66 -8.71 0.46 -4.77
C ALA A 66 -8.84 0.30 -3.25
N ASP A 67 -10.04 0.03 -2.78
CA ASP A 67 -10.34 -0.11 -1.35
C ASP A 67 -10.59 -1.57 -0.91
N CYS A 68 -10.60 -2.51 -1.86
CA CYS A 68 -10.80 -3.94 -1.63
C CYS A 68 -10.02 -4.81 -2.61
N ARG A 69 -9.99 -6.13 -2.36
CA ARG A 69 -9.29 -7.09 -3.24
C ARG A 69 -9.84 -7.07 -4.67
N ALA A 70 -11.16 -6.90 -4.85
CA ALA A 70 -11.77 -6.91 -6.17
C ALA A 70 -11.32 -5.71 -7.02
N THR A 71 -11.34 -4.49 -6.44
CA THR A 71 -10.87 -3.27 -7.11
C THR A 71 -9.36 -3.31 -7.36
N LEU A 72 -8.58 -3.85 -6.42
CA LEU A 72 -7.13 -4.03 -6.59
C LEU A 72 -6.81 -5.01 -7.73
N LEU A 73 -7.55 -6.12 -7.84
CA LEU A 73 -7.41 -7.06 -8.94
C LEU A 73 -7.79 -6.43 -10.29
N SER A 74 -8.85 -5.61 -10.33
CA SER A 74 -9.23 -4.87 -11.53
C SER A 74 -8.16 -3.85 -11.91
N ALA A 75 -7.57 -3.15 -10.94
CA ALA A 75 -6.44 -2.26 -11.18
C ALA A 75 -5.25 -3.01 -11.80
N TRP A 76 -4.89 -4.17 -11.25
CA TRP A 76 -3.83 -5.03 -11.82
C TRP A 76 -4.13 -5.62 -13.19
N LYS A 77 -5.40 -5.78 -13.55
CA LYS A 77 -5.77 -6.19 -14.92
C LYS A 77 -5.53 -5.07 -15.94
N ASN A 78 -5.67 -3.81 -15.52
CA ASN A 78 -5.42 -2.65 -16.38
C ASN A 78 -3.94 -2.28 -16.42
N ASP A 79 -3.25 -2.33 -15.28
CA ASP A 79 -1.82 -2.07 -15.14
C ASP A 79 -1.22 -3.13 -14.22
N ASP A 80 -0.50 -4.09 -14.80
CA ASP A 80 0.11 -5.18 -14.05
C ASP A 80 1.12 -4.67 -13.02
N LYS A 81 1.70 -3.49 -13.19
CA LYS A 81 2.68 -2.84 -12.29
C LYS A 81 2.02 -1.87 -11.31
N TYR A 82 0.70 -1.74 -11.33
CA TYR A 82 -0.02 -0.89 -10.39
C TYR A 82 0.42 -1.20 -8.95
N LEU A 83 0.71 -0.15 -8.18
CA LEU A 83 1.09 -0.21 -6.75
C LEU A 83 2.48 -0.82 -6.47
N LEU A 84 3.18 -1.41 -7.45
CA LEU A 84 4.52 -2.00 -7.27
C LEU A 84 5.52 -0.98 -6.70
N SER A 85 5.66 0.18 -7.33
CA SER A 85 6.60 1.22 -6.90
C SER A 85 6.28 1.73 -5.49
N ALA A 86 5.00 1.89 -5.18
CA ALA A 86 4.55 2.33 -3.87
C ALA A 86 4.82 1.27 -2.79
N TYR A 87 4.62 -0.01 -3.10
CA TYR A 87 4.92 -1.12 -2.20
C TYR A 87 6.43 -1.29 -1.98
N CYS A 88 7.25 -1.14 -3.02
CA CYS A 88 8.71 -1.17 -2.90
C CYS A 88 9.26 -0.11 -1.93
N GLN A 89 8.63 1.08 -1.82
CA GLN A 89 9.03 2.07 -0.81
C GLN A 89 8.88 1.60 0.64
N TRP A 90 8.13 0.52 0.88
CA TRP A 90 8.01 -0.11 2.20
C TRP A 90 9.02 -1.22 2.43
N LEU A 91 9.81 -1.60 1.42
CA LEU A 91 10.78 -2.68 1.48
C LEU A 91 12.21 -2.17 1.27
N PRO A 92 13.21 -2.88 1.79
CA PRO A 92 14.60 -2.61 1.44
C PRO A 92 14.83 -2.82 -0.06
N GLU A 93 15.72 -2.03 -0.65
CA GLU A 93 16.04 -2.07 -2.09
C GLU A 93 16.43 -3.47 -2.58
N ALA A 94 17.13 -4.25 -1.74
CA ALA A 94 17.50 -5.63 -2.02
C ALA A 94 16.30 -6.58 -2.29
N LYS A 95 15.08 -6.20 -1.89
CA LYS A 95 13.85 -6.96 -2.12
C LYS A 95 13.01 -6.43 -3.29
N HIS A 96 13.35 -5.28 -3.85
CA HIS A 96 12.56 -4.66 -4.92
C HIS A 96 12.53 -5.53 -6.17
N GLN A 97 13.68 -6.11 -6.55
CA GLN A 97 13.76 -7.00 -7.71
C GLN A 97 12.92 -8.27 -7.50
N GLU A 98 13.09 -8.95 -6.36
CA GLU A 98 12.34 -10.17 -6.02
C GLU A 98 10.82 -9.94 -6.07
N VAL A 99 10.35 -8.80 -5.55
CA VAL A 99 8.93 -8.44 -5.59
C VAL A 99 8.48 -8.12 -7.01
N ALA A 100 9.25 -7.34 -7.76
CA ALA A 100 8.91 -6.95 -9.14
C ALA A 100 8.80 -8.16 -10.07
N GLU A 101 9.66 -9.17 -9.91
CA GLU A 101 9.63 -10.41 -10.69
C GLU A 101 8.40 -11.28 -10.40
N ASN A 102 7.84 -11.18 -9.19
CA ASN A 102 6.69 -11.95 -8.73
C ASN A 102 5.39 -11.13 -8.69
N TRP A 103 5.39 -9.95 -9.33
CA TRP A 103 4.25 -9.03 -9.38
C TRP A 103 3.39 -9.26 -10.64
N PRO A 104 2.06 -9.18 -10.57
CA PRO A 104 1.24 -8.95 -9.38
C PRO A 104 1.09 -10.19 -8.47
N PRO A 105 0.99 -10.00 -7.14
CA PRO A 105 0.96 -11.06 -6.14
C PRO A 105 -0.44 -11.68 -5.99
N VAL A 106 -1.03 -12.11 -7.12
CA VAL A 106 -2.39 -12.69 -7.22
C VAL A 106 -2.39 -14.21 -7.32
#